data_AF-A0A944L876-F1
#
_entry.id   AF-A0A944L876-F1
#
_cell.length_a   1.000
_cell.length_b   1.000
_cell.length_c   1.000
_cell.angle_alpha   90.00
_cell.angle_beta   90.00
_cell.angle_gamma   90.00
#
_symmetry.space_group_name_H-M   'P 1'
#
loop_
_entity.id
_entity.type
_entity.pdbx_description
1 polymer ?
#
loop_
_entity_poly.entity_id
_entity_poly.type
_entity_poly.pdbx_seq_one_letter_code
_entity_poly.pdbx_strand_id
1 'polypeptide(L)' 'MGAVENLRLIAGELQIADVRAQVALPFVTEFEDFTTFKPSESDEEALEPLLDQLISWSTALKAVRS' A
#
# COMPACT_ATOMS: atom_id res chain seq x y z
N MET A 1 -9.17 2.23 14.90
CA MET A 1 -7.81 1.94 14.39
C MET A 1 -8.00 1.09 13.14
N GLY A 2 -7.60 1.60 11.98
CA GLY A 2 -7.78 0.95 10.68
C GLY A 2 -6.84 -0.24 10.50
N ALA A 3 -7.19 -1.19 9.62
CA ALA A 3 -6.41 -2.42 9.41
C ALA A 3 -4.92 -2.14 9.07
N VAL A 4 -4.65 -1.14 8.24
CA VAL A 4 -3.29 -0.73 7.83
C VAL A 4 -2.46 -0.20 9.01
N GLU A 5 -3.07 0.53 9.93
CA GLU A 5 -2.37 1.08 11.11
C GLU A 5 -1.84 -0.03 12.01
N ASN A 6 -2.64 -1.08 12.23
CA ASN A 6 -2.22 -2.25 13.00
C ASN A 6 -1.11 -3.03 12.28
N LEU A 7 -1.21 -3.20 10.95
CA LEU A 7 -0.18 -3.86 10.16
C LEU A 7 1.16 -3.13 10.20
N ARG A 8 1.17 -1.78 10.22
CA ARG A 8 2.41 -1.01 10.35
C ARG A 8 3.12 -1.23 11.67
N LEU A 9 2.37 -1.38 12.77
CA LEU A 9 2.96 -1.74 14.06
C LEU A 9 3.65 -3.11 13.99
N ILE A 10 2.98 -4.11 13.40
CA ILE A 10 3.55 -5.45 13.21
C ILE A 10 4.78 -5.41 12.30
N ALA A 11 4.75 -4.62 11.22
CA ALA A 11 5.89 -4.44 10.31
C ALA A 11 7.10 -3.84 11.05
N GLY A 12 6.87 -2.87 11.94
CA GLY A 12 7.91 -2.28 12.79
C GLY A 12 8.60 -3.31 13.69
N GLU A 13 7.83 -4.20 14.33
CA GLU A 13 8.38 -5.29 15.16
C GLU A 13 9.26 -6.26 14.35
N LEU A 14 8.93 -6.48 13.07
CA LEU A 14 9.70 -7.33 12.16
C LEU A 14 10.80 -6.59 11.39
N GLN A 15 11.05 -5.31 11.71
CA GLN A 15 12.02 -4.44 11.03
C GLN A 15 11.78 -4.32 9.52
N ILE A 16 10.52 -4.38 9.09
CA ILE A 16 10.10 -4.15 7.72
C ILE A 16 9.79 -2.65 7.56
N ALA A 17 10.52 -1.98 6.68
CA ALA A 17 10.26 -0.57 6.37
C ALA A 17 8.95 -0.41 5.56
N ASP A 18 8.00 0.35 6.10
CA ASP A 18 6.77 0.73 5.41
C ASP A 18 6.88 2.10 4.70
N VAL A 19 5.86 2.44 3.91
CA VAL A 19 5.72 3.75 3.26
C VAL A 19 4.51 4.50 3.81
N ARG A 20 4.58 5.84 3.76
CA ARG A 20 3.56 6.73 4.32
C ARG A 20 2.24 6.64 3.56
N ALA A 21 2.29 6.67 2.22
CA ALA A 21 1.09 6.64 1.40
C ALA A 21 0.26 5.38 1.70
N GLN A 22 -1.05 5.56 1.83
CA GLN A 22 -2.01 4.49 2.10
C GLN A 22 -3.26 4.72 1.26
N VAL A 23 -3.83 3.64 0.76
CA VAL A 23 -5.08 3.64 -0.01
C VAL A 23 -6.02 2.63 0.61
N ALA A 24 -7.29 3.01 0.77
CA ALA A 24 -8.35 2.09 1.15
C ALA A 24 -9.15 1.77 -0.11
N LEU A 25 -9.24 0.49 -0.46
CA LEU A 25 -9.98 0.01 -1.63
C LEU A 25 -11.18 -0.81 -1.14
N PRO A 26 -12.38 -0.21 -1.01
CA PRO A 26 -13.56 -0.95 -0.59
C PRO A 26 -13.97 -1.97 -1.65
N PHE A 27 -14.22 -3.22 -1.23
CA PHE A 27 -14.70 -4.26 -2.14
C PHE A 27 -16.01 -3.92 -2.86
N VAL A 28 -16.86 -3.12 -2.22
CA VAL A 28 -18.17 -2.76 -2.77
C VAL A 28 -18.05 -1.83 -3.98
N THR A 29 -17.01 -1.00 -4.02
CA THR A 29 -16.87 0.05 -5.05
C THR A 29 -15.78 -0.27 -6.07
N GLU A 30 -14.70 -0.94 -5.63
CA GLU A 30 -13.52 -1.15 -6.49
C GLU A 30 -13.43 -2.57 -7.09
N PHE A 31 -14.42 -3.44 -6.82
CA PHE A 31 -14.44 -4.82 -7.31
C PHE A 31 -15.79 -5.20 -7.90
N GLU A 32 -15.80 -5.54 -9.19
CA GLU A 32 -16.96 -6.10 -9.87
C GLU A 32 -17.21 -7.53 -9.36
N ASP A 33 -18.44 -7.80 -8.93
CA ASP A 33 -18.87 -9.06 -8.32
C ASP A 33 -17.97 -9.54 -7.16
N PHE A 34 -17.34 -8.62 -6.42
CA PHE A 34 -16.38 -8.93 -5.33
C PHE A 34 -15.18 -9.79 -5.77
N THR A 35 -14.87 -9.86 -7.07
CA THR A 35 -13.84 -10.75 -7.61
C THR A 35 -12.86 -10.04 -8.54
N THR A 36 -13.38 -9.21 -9.44
CA THR A 36 -12.56 -8.55 -10.47
C THR A 36 -12.23 -7.14 -10.03
N PHE A 37 -10.96 -6.86 -9.78
CA PHE A 37 -10.51 -5.52 -9.42
C PHE A 37 -10.73 -4.56 -10.61
N LYS A 38 -11.52 -3.51 -10.36
CA LYS A 38 -11.90 -2.49 -11.33
C LYS A 38 -12.03 -1.16 -10.59
N PRO A 39 -10.90 -0.49 -10.32
CA PRO A 39 -10.89 0.72 -9.51
C PRO A 39 -11.57 1.88 -10.24
N SER A 40 -12.09 2.82 -9.45
CA SER A 40 -12.44 4.15 -9.91
C SER A 40 -11.18 4.94 -10.29
N GLU A 41 -11.33 5.94 -11.17
CA GLU A 41 -10.23 6.82 -11.56
C GLU A 41 -9.55 7.47 -10.34
N SER A 42 -10.34 7.86 -9.32
CA SER A 42 -9.81 8.46 -8.09
C SER A 42 -8.96 7.50 -7.26
N ASP A 43 -9.33 6.22 -7.19
CA ASP A 43 -8.56 5.22 -6.45
C ASP A 43 -7.31 4.76 -7.23
N GLU A 44 -7.37 4.78 -8.56
CA GLU A 44 -6.20 4.60 -9.42
C GLU A 44 -5.19 5.75 -9.22
N GLU A 45 -5.65 7.01 -9.25
CA GLU A 45 -4.81 8.17 -8.96
C GLU A 45 -4.23 8.12 -7.54
N ALA A 46 -4.99 7.61 -6.56
CA ALA A 46 -4.52 7.45 -5.18
C ALA A 46 -3.45 6.33 -5.04
N LEU A 47 -3.46 5.32 -5.91
CA LEU A 47 -2.48 4.22 -5.92
C LEU A 47 -1.11 4.64 -6.42
N GLU A 48 -1.03 5.58 -7.38
CA GLU A 48 0.23 6.06 -7.94
C GLU A 48 1.26 6.48 -6.88
N PRO A 49 0.97 7.41 -5.95
CA PRO A 49 1.96 7.83 -4.96
C PRO A 49 2.35 6.71 -3.97
N LEU A 50 1.47 5.73 -3.75
CA LEU A 50 1.79 4.55 -2.94
C LEU A 50 2.82 3.67 -3.63
N LEU A 51 2.59 3.35 -4.90
CA LEU A 51 3.49 2.52 -5.69
C LEU A 51 4.82 3.23 -5.95
N ASP A 52 4.81 4.52 -6.24
CA ASP A 52 6.01 5.32 -6.41
C ASP A 52 6.90 5.32 -5.15
N GLN A 53 6.29 5.56 -3.98
CA GLN A 53 7.03 5.48 -2.72
C GLN A 53 7.58 4.08 -2.49
N LEU A 54 6.77 3.03 -2.69
CA LEU A 54 7.19 1.65 -2.48
C LEU A 54 8.39 1.29 -3.38
N ILE A 55 8.32 1.62 -4.67
CA ILE A 55 9.38 1.33 -5.64
C ILE A 55 10.64 2.12 -5.31
N SER A 56 10.51 3.42 -5.05
CA SER A 56 11.63 4.31 -4.75
C SER A 56 12.36 3.88 -3.47
N TRP A 57 11.62 3.66 -2.38
CA TRP A 57 12.20 3.31 -1.08
C TRP A 57 12.77 1.89 -1.07
N SER A 58 12.08 0.91 -1.68
CA SER A 58 12.61 -0.44 -1.78
C SER A 58 13.90 -0.49 -2.61
N THR A 59 13.99 0.29 -3.69
CA THR A 59 15.21 0.42 -4.49
C THR A 59 16.34 1.05 -3.69
N ALA A 60 16.08 2.14 -2.96
CA ALA A 60 17.08 2.81 -2.13
C ALA A 60 17.57 1.91 -0.97
N LEU A 61 16.66 1.28 -0.24
CA LEU A 61 16.97 0.43 0.91
C LEU A 61 17.65 -0.89 0.52
N LYS A 62 17.52 -1.33 -0.74
CA LYS A 62 18.27 -2.48 -1.26
C LYS A 62 19.78 -2.35 -1.05
N ALA A 63 20.32 -1.12 -1.09
CA ALA A 63 21.75 -0.88 -0.89
C ALA A 63 22.25 -1.13 0.54
N VAL A 64 21.34 -1.16 1.53
CA VAL A 64 21.67 -1.30 2.96
C VAL A 64 21.09 -2.57 3.59
N ARG A 65 20.41 -3.40 2.79
CA ARG A 65 19.89 -4.71 3.20
C ARG A 65 20.98 -5.77 3.04
N SER A 66 21.95 -5.77 3.95
CA SER A 66 23.00 -6.79 4.08
C SER A 66 22.66 -7.79 5.18
#